data_AF-A0A524K267-F1
#
_entry.id   AF-A0A524K267-F1
#
_cell.length_a   1.000
_cell.length_b   1.000
_cell.length_c   1.000
_cell.angle_alpha   90.00
_cell.angle_beta   90.00
_cell.angle_gamma   90.00
#
_symmetry.space_group_name_H-M   'P 1'
#
loop_
_entity.id
_entity.type
_entity.pdbx_description
1 polymer ?
#
loop_
_entity_poly.entity_id
_entity_poly.type
_entity_poly.pdbx_seq_one_letter_code
_entity_poly.pdbx_strand_id
1 'polypeptide(L)'
;MIWSHYPALPWLSVVALGMAFGRWMERDRKSAYRKAIITGLALLALFVIIRWLDGFGNLRPRQGSSWIDWLNTVKYPPSISFLCMTLGIDLLLLGGLGLADDWNRGRRISDSLARLGRVPLFFYICHLYVYAGLGWLLAPKGSTLVTAYLAWVVGLAILYPVCSWYGRLKRRHPGNPVLSLL
;
A
#
# COMPACT_ATOMS: atom_id res chain seq x y z
N MET A 1 25.26 -10.07 -16.92
CA MET A 1 25.23 -9.38 -15.62
C MET A 1 23.78 -9.08 -15.27
N ILE A 2 23.19 -9.81 -14.32
CA ILE A 2 21.85 -9.49 -13.82
C ILE A 2 22.02 -8.37 -12.79
N TRP A 3 22.06 -7.12 -13.25
CA TRP A 3 21.99 -5.94 -12.39
C TRP A 3 20.55 -5.79 -11.89
N SER A 4 20.23 -6.50 -10.81
CA SER A 4 18.94 -6.33 -10.14
C SER A 4 19.06 -5.19 -9.12
N HIS A 5 18.48 -4.04 -9.43
CA HIS A 5 18.25 -2.93 -8.50
C HIS A 5 17.22 -3.25 -7.39
N TYR A 6 16.76 -4.51 -7.31
CA TYR A 6 15.86 -5.00 -6.28
C TYR A 6 16.66 -5.67 -5.15
N PRO A 7 16.89 -4.98 -4.03
CA PRO A 7 17.68 -5.55 -2.94
C PRO A 7 16.81 -6.55 -2.18
N ALA A 8 16.84 -7.81 -2.60
CA ALA A 8 16.01 -8.87 -2.02
C ALA A 8 16.22 -9.02 -0.50
N LEU A 9 17.45 -8.81 -0.03
CA LEU A 9 17.83 -8.94 1.39
C LEU A 9 17.07 -7.96 2.31
N PRO A 10 17.07 -6.64 2.09
CA PRO A 10 16.26 -5.69 2.86
C PRO A 10 14.75 -5.99 2.85
N TRP A 11 14.21 -6.51 1.75
CA TRP A 11 12.77 -6.81 1.68
C TRP A 11 12.41 -8.08 2.45
N LEU A 12 13.33 -9.03 2.59
CA LEU A 12 13.09 -10.27 3.33
C LEU A 12 12.78 -10.02 4.82
N SER A 13 13.43 -9.03 5.44
CA SER A 13 13.13 -8.66 6.83
C SER A 13 11.72 -8.07 6.99
N VAL A 14 11.30 -7.23 6.04
CA VAL A 14 9.94 -6.64 6.03
C VAL A 14 8.88 -7.73 5.84
N VAL A 15 9.13 -8.69 4.94
CA VAL A 15 8.23 -9.83 4.73
C VAL A 15 8.15 -10.70 5.99
N ALA A 16 9.28 -10.99 6.63
CA ALA A 16 9.31 -11.75 7.88
C ALA A 16 8.54 -11.06 9.02
N LEU A 17 8.71 -9.74 9.17
CA LEU A 17 7.95 -8.93 10.13
C LEU A 17 6.45 -8.96 9.83
N GLY A 18 6.06 -8.84 8.55
CA GLY A 18 4.67 -8.95 8.13
C GLY A 18 4.05 -10.31 8.45
N MET A 19 4.77 -11.41 8.23
CA MET A 19 4.31 -12.75 8.60
C MET A 19 4.18 -12.94 10.12
N ALA A 20 5.15 -12.43 10.89
CA ALA A 20 5.08 -12.48 12.35
C ALA A 20 3.89 -11.67 12.88
N PHE A 21 3.65 -10.48 12.32
CA PHE A 21 2.50 -9.65 12.65
C PHE A 21 1.17 -10.33 12.26
N GLY A 22 1.10 -10.97 11.10
CA GLY A 22 -0.07 -11.75 10.68
C GLY A 22 -0.42 -12.88 11.65
N ARG A 23 0.58 -13.68 12.06
CA ARG A 23 0.40 -14.73 13.08
C ARG A 23 -0.08 -14.18 14.42
N TRP A 24 0.35 -12.97 14.77
CA TRP A 24 -0.10 -12.32 15.99
C TRP A 24 -1.55 -11.84 15.88
N MET A 25 -1.95 -11.30 14.73
CA MET A 25 -3.36 -10.95 14.46
C MET A 25 -4.29 -12.16 14.54
N GLU A 26 -3.84 -13.34 14.11
CA GLU A 26 -4.62 -14.59 14.23
C GLU A 26 -4.86 -15.00 15.69
N ARG A 27 -3.90 -14.73 16.58
CA ARG A 27 -4.01 -15.06 18.02
C ARG A 27 -4.85 -14.05 18.79
N ASP A 28 -4.59 -12.76 18.62
CA ASP A 28 -5.30 -11.68 19.32
C ASP A 28 -5.39 -10.43 18.43
N ARG A 29 -6.47 -10.38 17.65
CA ARG A 29 -6.73 -9.32 16.68
C ARG A 29 -6.80 -7.93 17.31
N LYS A 30 -7.48 -7.79 18.45
CA LYS A 30 -7.73 -6.48 19.07
C LYS A 30 -6.44 -5.90 19.67
N SER A 31 -5.66 -6.73 20.36
CA SER A 31 -4.36 -6.32 20.87
C SER A 31 -3.39 -5.98 19.73
N ALA A 32 -3.38 -6.81 18.66
CA ALA A 32 -2.54 -6.57 17.49
C ALA A 32 -2.83 -5.21 16.83
N TYR A 33 -4.10 -4.83 16.64
CA TYR A 33 -4.44 -3.50 16.07
C TYR A 33 -4.02 -2.35 16.96
N ARG A 34 -4.24 -2.44 18.28
CA ARG A 34 -3.81 -1.38 19.21
C ARG A 34 -2.29 -1.23 19.19
N LYS A 35 -1.56 -2.34 19.19
CA LYS A 35 -0.09 -2.31 19.13
C LYS A 35 0.40 -1.81 17.78
N ALA A 36 -0.29 -2.13 16.68
CA ALA A 36 0.01 -1.60 15.35
C ALA A 36 -0.08 -0.07 15.31
N ILE A 37 -1.07 0.53 15.96
CA ILE A 37 -1.14 1.99 16.07
C ILE A 37 0.06 2.54 16.84
N ILE A 38 0.40 1.94 17.99
CA ILE A 38 1.53 2.39 18.81
C ILE A 38 2.85 2.26 18.05
N THR A 39 3.10 1.13 17.41
CA THR A 39 4.31 0.90 16.61
C THR A 39 4.33 1.80 15.38
N GLY A 40 3.18 2.02 14.74
CA GLY A 40 3.04 2.94 13.61
C GLY A 40 3.39 4.38 13.99
N LEU A 41 2.85 4.88 15.12
CA LEU A 41 3.20 6.19 15.66
C LEU A 41 4.69 6.28 16.03
N ALA A 42 5.25 5.25 16.65
CA ALA A 42 6.68 5.21 16.99
C ALA A 42 7.57 5.26 15.74
N LEU A 43 7.21 4.54 14.67
CA LEU A 43 7.91 4.58 13.39
C LEU A 43 7.80 5.94 12.71
N LEU A 44 6.63 6.59 12.76
CA LEU A 44 6.48 7.95 12.22
C LEU A 44 7.26 8.98 13.03
N ALA A 45 7.28 8.86 14.36
CA ALA A 45 8.11 9.71 15.20
C ALA A 45 9.61 9.51 14.87
N LEU A 46 10.04 8.25 14.71
CA LEU A 46 11.40 7.93 14.29
C LEU A 46 11.71 8.49 12.90
N PHE A 47 10.78 8.41 11.95
CA PHE A 47 10.91 9.04 10.64
C PHE A 47 11.13 10.55 10.77
N VAL A 48 10.32 11.26 11.56
CA VAL A 48 10.48 12.70 11.79
C VAL A 48 11.87 13.01 12.35
N ILE A 49 12.33 12.24 13.34
CA ILE A 49 13.66 12.41 13.95
C ILE A 49 14.77 12.19 12.92
N ILE A 50 14.72 11.10 12.15
CA ILE A 50 15.71 10.80 11.10
C ILE A 50 15.74 11.90 10.03
N ARG A 51 14.57 12.42 9.63
CA ARG A 51 14.49 13.51 8.64
C ARG A 51 14.92 14.86 9.20
N TRP A 52 14.77 15.08 10.51
CA TRP A 52 15.24 16.29 11.17
C TRP A 52 16.76 16.32 11.28
N LEU A 53 17.36 15.21 11.71
CA LEU A 53 18.81 15.05 11.85
C LEU A 53 19.54 14.96 10.50
N ASP A 54 18.85 14.47 9.46
CA ASP A 54 19.31 14.46 8.06
C ASP A 54 20.67 13.81 7.81
N GLY A 55 21.06 12.89 8.69
CA GLY A 55 22.29 12.11 8.59
C GLY A 55 22.00 10.63 8.41
N PHE A 56 22.44 9.82 9.38
CA PHE A 56 22.27 8.37 9.37
C PHE A 56 20.80 7.95 9.18
N GLY A 57 20.55 7.03 8.24
CA GLY A 57 19.22 6.55 7.88
C GLY A 57 18.62 7.20 6.62
N ASN A 58 19.19 8.30 6.14
CA ASN A 58 18.89 8.88 4.83
C ASN A 58 19.96 8.46 3.81
N LEU A 59 19.57 7.70 2.79
CA LEU A 59 20.46 7.37 1.67
C LEU A 59 20.79 8.59 0.81
N ARG A 60 19.86 9.55 0.74
CA ARG A 60 20.04 10.84 0.08
C ARG A 60 19.73 11.93 1.10
N PRO A 61 20.71 12.77 1.49
CA PRO A 61 20.47 13.94 2.33
C PRO A 61 19.51 14.93 1.65
N ARG A 62 18.85 15.78 2.43
CA ARG A 62 18.00 16.86 1.88
C ARG A 62 18.84 17.80 1.03
N GLN A 63 18.26 18.21 -0.09
CA GLN A 63 18.88 19.16 -1.02
C GLN A 63 18.33 20.57 -0.86
N GLY A 64 17.19 20.74 -0.19
CA GLY A 64 16.57 22.03 0.08
C GLY A 64 15.73 22.04 1.35
N SER A 65 15.05 23.17 1.59
CA SER A 65 14.20 23.40 2.76
C SER A 65 12.70 23.22 2.48
N SER A 66 12.34 22.77 1.27
CA SER A 66 10.94 22.54 0.89
C SER A 66 10.36 21.32 1.61
N TRP A 67 9.07 21.39 1.95
CA TRP A 67 8.33 20.26 2.52
C TRP A 67 8.29 19.04 1.58
N ILE A 68 8.32 19.26 0.25
CA ILE A 68 8.40 18.19 -0.75
C ILE A 68 9.74 17.47 -0.66
N ASP A 69 10.82 18.22 -0.49
CA ASP A 69 12.15 17.63 -0.30
C ASP A 69 12.23 16.90 1.05
N TRP A 70 11.56 17.41 2.08
CA TRP A 70 11.43 16.72 3.36
C TRP A 70 10.68 15.37 3.27
N LEU A 71 9.70 15.23 2.38
CA LEU A 71 9.02 13.95 2.11
C LEU A 71 9.76 13.06 1.09
N ASN A 72 10.80 13.57 0.44
CA ASN A 72 11.57 12.83 -0.55
C ASN A 72 12.46 11.77 0.12
N THR A 73 12.05 10.50 0.00
CA THR A 73 12.75 9.35 0.58
C THR A 73 13.12 8.33 -0.51
N VAL A 74 14.18 7.57 -0.27
CA VAL A 74 14.72 6.62 -1.27
C VAL A 74 14.08 5.25 -1.08
N LYS A 75 13.31 4.82 -2.09
CA LYS A 75 12.69 3.49 -2.12
C LYS A 75 13.66 2.36 -2.49
N TYR A 76 14.64 2.64 -3.34
CA TYR A 76 15.57 1.64 -3.88
C TYR A 76 17.04 2.10 -3.82
N PRO A 77 17.90 1.46 -3.01
CA PRO A 77 17.54 0.49 -1.96
C PRO A 77 16.68 1.15 -0.87
N PRO A 78 15.87 0.39 -0.10
CA PRO A 78 14.96 1.00 0.86
C PRO A 78 15.75 1.68 1.98
N SER A 79 15.60 3.00 2.12
CA SER A 79 16.19 3.75 3.24
C SER A 79 15.45 3.44 4.54
N ILE A 80 16.12 3.63 5.68
CA ILE A 80 15.47 3.52 7.00
C ILE A 80 14.33 4.55 7.09
N SER A 81 14.55 5.77 6.61
CA SER A 81 13.51 6.80 6.56
C SER A 81 12.30 6.39 5.70
N PHE A 82 12.52 5.74 4.55
CA PHE A 82 11.46 5.21 3.70
C PHE A 82 10.66 4.12 4.44
N LEU A 83 11.35 3.13 5.02
CA LEU A 83 10.70 2.03 5.75
C LEU A 83 9.90 2.53 6.97
N CYS A 84 10.47 3.44 7.77
CA CYS A 84 9.77 4.02 8.91
C CYS A 84 8.52 4.78 8.49
N MET A 85 8.59 5.57 7.42
CA MET A 85 7.44 6.31 6.90
C MET A 85 6.36 5.35 6.39
N THR A 86 6.70 4.44 5.47
CA THR A 86 5.70 3.59 4.82
C THR A 86 5.10 2.58 5.78
N LEU A 87 5.92 1.87 6.56
CA LEU A 87 5.41 0.91 7.55
C LEU A 87 4.65 1.61 8.68
N GLY A 88 5.07 2.83 9.06
CA GLY A 88 4.36 3.63 10.05
C GLY A 88 2.94 3.97 9.60
N ILE A 89 2.79 4.46 8.37
CA ILE A 89 1.48 4.74 7.76
C ILE A 89 0.66 3.46 7.62
N ASP A 90 1.24 2.39 7.09
CA ASP A 90 0.53 1.12 6.85
C ASP A 90 -0.02 0.53 8.16
N LEU A 91 0.77 0.53 9.24
CA LEU A 91 0.34 0.03 10.55
C LEU A 91 -0.73 0.91 11.20
N LEU A 92 -0.64 2.23 11.04
CA LEU A 92 -1.68 3.16 11.49
C LEU A 92 -3.00 2.94 10.74
N LEU A 93 -2.95 2.80 9.42
CA LEU A 93 -4.12 2.53 8.60
C LEU A 93 -4.74 1.18 8.97
N LEU A 94 -3.92 0.14 9.11
CA LEU A 94 -4.38 -1.20 9.45
C LEU A 94 -5.01 -1.25 10.85
N GLY A 95 -4.33 -0.68 11.86
CA GLY A 95 -4.85 -0.62 13.22
C GLY A 95 -6.08 0.27 13.35
N GLY A 96 -6.08 1.44 12.69
CA GLY A 96 -7.20 2.38 12.70
C GLY A 96 -8.44 1.80 12.04
N LEU A 97 -8.32 1.23 10.83
CA LEU A 97 -9.43 0.57 10.14
C LEU A 97 -9.92 -0.66 10.93
N GLY A 98 -9.00 -1.43 11.51
CA GLY A 98 -9.34 -2.60 12.33
C GLY A 98 -10.16 -2.25 13.58
N LEU A 99 -9.75 -1.23 14.33
CA LEU A 99 -10.47 -0.77 15.51
C LEU A 99 -11.80 -0.07 15.16
N ALA A 100 -11.84 0.69 14.06
CA ALA A 100 -13.06 1.35 13.60
C ALA A 100 -14.15 0.34 13.20
N ASP A 101 -13.77 -0.77 12.55
CA ASP A 101 -14.69 -1.83 12.18
C ASP A 101 -15.23 -2.61 13.40
N ASP A 102 -14.38 -2.85 14.41
CA ASP A 102 -14.81 -3.45 15.69
C ASP A 102 -15.80 -2.53 16.44
N TRP A 103 -15.60 -1.21 16.34
CA TRP A 103 -16.49 -0.22 16.95
C TRP A 103 -17.84 -0.14 16.23
N ASN A 104 -17.87 -0.24 14.90
CA ASN A 104 -19.03 0.14 14.10
C ASN A 104 -19.95 -1.02 13.67
N ARG A 105 -19.90 -2.19 14.36
CA ARG A 105 -20.76 -3.42 14.37
C ARG A 105 -21.70 -3.77 13.18
N GLY A 106 -21.53 -3.18 12.01
CA GLY A 106 -22.50 -3.26 10.91
C GLY A 106 -22.04 -2.62 9.60
N ARG A 107 -21.15 -1.62 9.62
CA ARG A 107 -20.49 -1.10 8.40
C ARG A 107 -18.99 -1.36 8.45
N ARG A 108 -18.56 -2.48 7.85
CA ARG A 108 -17.15 -2.79 7.63
C ARG A 108 -16.62 -1.92 6.51
N ILE A 109 -16.02 -0.78 6.85
CA ILE A 109 -15.37 0.09 5.86
C ILE A 109 -14.21 -0.70 5.23
N SER A 110 -13.55 -1.57 6.03
CA SER A 110 -12.55 -2.49 5.51
C SER A 110 -13.10 -3.43 4.44
N ASP A 111 -14.39 -3.82 4.46
CA ASP A 111 -14.93 -4.75 3.46
C ASP A 111 -15.00 -4.13 2.06
N SER A 112 -15.11 -2.81 1.96
CA SER A 112 -15.06 -2.13 0.66
C SER A 112 -13.63 -2.09 0.13
N LEU A 113 -12.67 -1.69 0.97
CA LEU A 113 -11.24 -1.65 0.62
C LEU A 113 -10.68 -3.06 0.36
N ALA A 114 -11.07 -4.04 1.16
CA ALA A 114 -10.64 -5.43 1.04
C ALA A 114 -11.16 -6.09 -0.24
N ARG A 115 -12.23 -5.60 -0.88
CA ARG A 115 -12.66 -6.13 -2.19
C ARG A 115 -11.60 -5.92 -3.27
N LEU A 116 -10.91 -4.78 -3.24
CA LEU A 116 -9.79 -4.52 -4.15
C LEU A 116 -8.59 -5.40 -3.77
N GLY A 117 -8.29 -5.50 -2.47
CA GLY A 117 -7.15 -6.27 -1.96
C GLY A 117 -7.28 -7.80 -2.05
N ARG A 118 -8.48 -8.35 -2.23
CA ARG A 118 -8.72 -9.81 -2.33
C ARG A 118 -8.27 -10.42 -3.66
N VAL A 119 -8.11 -9.60 -4.70
CA VAL A 119 -7.74 -10.03 -6.05
C VAL A 119 -6.64 -9.12 -6.61
N PRO A 120 -5.49 -9.02 -5.92
CA PRO A 120 -4.48 -7.99 -6.19
C PRO A 120 -3.81 -8.17 -7.56
N LEU A 121 -3.61 -9.41 -8.01
CA LEU A 121 -3.03 -9.68 -9.33
C LEU A 121 -4.00 -9.28 -10.45
N PHE A 122 -5.26 -9.68 -10.34
CA PHE A 122 -6.31 -9.24 -11.27
C PHE A 122 -6.44 -7.70 -11.31
N PHE A 123 -6.46 -7.03 -10.16
CA PHE A 123 -6.44 -5.56 -10.11
C PHE A 123 -5.21 -5.00 -10.83
N TYR A 124 -4.02 -5.55 -10.57
CA TYR A 124 -2.78 -5.11 -11.22
C TYR A 124 -2.84 -5.27 -12.74
N ILE A 125 -3.38 -6.36 -13.26
CA ILE A 125 -3.48 -6.55 -14.71
C ILE A 125 -4.52 -5.58 -15.30
N CYS A 126 -5.72 -5.52 -14.72
CA CYS A 126 -6.79 -4.65 -15.23
C CYS A 126 -6.44 -3.17 -15.15
N HIS A 127 -5.76 -2.71 -14.09
CA HIS A 127 -5.43 -1.29 -13.95
C HIS A 127 -4.52 -0.81 -15.08
N LEU A 128 -3.57 -1.64 -15.55
CA LEU A 128 -2.67 -1.28 -16.65
C LEU A 128 -3.46 -0.94 -17.91
N TYR A 129 -4.41 -1.80 -18.30
CA TYR A 129 -5.21 -1.59 -19.49
C TYR A 129 -6.23 -0.45 -19.35
N VAL A 130 -6.87 -0.34 -18.19
CA VAL A 130 -7.82 0.76 -17.92
C VAL A 130 -7.12 2.10 -18.00
N TYR A 131 -5.97 2.26 -17.33
CA TYR A 131 -5.23 3.52 -17.36
C TYR A 131 -4.54 3.79 -18.70
N ALA A 132 -4.09 2.76 -19.43
CA ALA A 132 -3.60 2.92 -20.79
C ALA A 132 -4.72 3.46 -21.71
N GLY A 133 -5.93 2.89 -21.63
CA GLY A 133 -7.08 3.34 -22.40
C GLY A 133 -7.53 4.75 -22.04
N LEU A 134 -7.63 5.06 -20.74
CA LEU A 134 -7.94 6.41 -20.27
C LEU A 134 -6.87 7.43 -20.68
N GLY A 135 -5.59 7.05 -20.62
CA GLY A 135 -4.48 7.88 -21.06
C GLY A 135 -4.55 8.18 -22.56
N TRP A 136 -4.84 7.18 -23.39
CA TRP A 136 -5.02 7.36 -24.83
C TRP A 136 -6.23 8.26 -25.15
N LEU A 137 -7.35 8.11 -24.43
CA LEU A 137 -8.57 8.87 -24.67
C LEU A 137 -8.49 10.32 -24.17
N LEU A 138 -7.97 10.53 -22.96
CA LEU A 138 -8.02 11.82 -22.26
C LEU A 138 -6.73 12.64 -22.36
N ALA A 139 -5.60 11.98 -22.65
CA ALA A 139 -4.28 12.59 -22.54
C ALA A 139 -3.25 12.04 -23.56
N PRO A 140 -3.57 11.90 -24.86
CA PRO A 140 -2.67 11.25 -25.83
C PRO A 140 -1.33 11.97 -26.02
N LYS A 141 -1.24 13.25 -25.67
CA LYS A 141 -0.02 14.08 -25.76
C LYS A 141 0.49 14.54 -24.38
N GLY A 142 0.00 13.93 -23.30
CA GLY A 142 0.18 14.41 -21.93
C GLY A 142 -0.95 15.36 -21.49
N SER A 143 -1.17 15.47 -20.19
CA SER A 143 -2.24 16.27 -19.59
C SER A 143 -1.80 16.97 -18.31
N THR A 144 -2.68 17.82 -17.77
CA THR A 144 -2.45 18.48 -16.49
C THR A 144 -2.64 17.49 -15.33
N LEU A 145 -2.12 17.86 -14.16
CA LEU A 145 -2.26 17.07 -12.94
C LEU A 145 -3.74 16.83 -12.56
N VAL A 146 -4.61 17.81 -12.84
CA VAL A 146 -6.06 17.69 -12.60
C VAL A 146 -6.66 16.58 -13.45
N THR A 147 -6.36 16.54 -14.75
CA THR A 147 -6.83 15.49 -15.65
C THR A 147 -6.30 14.13 -15.22
N ALA A 148 -5.04 14.05 -14.76
CA ALA A 148 -4.48 12.81 -14.23
C ALA A 148 -5.24 12.31 -12.99
N TYR A 149 -5.57 13.20 -12.05
CA TYR A 149 -6.38 12.84 -10.87
C TYR A 149 -7.81 12.43 -11.24
N LEU A 150 -8.44 13.10 -12.20
CA LEU A 150 -9.77 12.71 -12.68
C LEU A 150 -9.74 11.34 -13.35
N ALA A 151 -8.77 11.09 -14.23
CA ALA A 151 -8.58 9.79 -14.85
C ALA A 151 -8.31 8.70 -13.79
N TRP A 152 -7.55 9.01 -12.75
CA TRP A 152 -7.33 8.12 -11.60
C TRP A 152 -8.63 7.76 -10.88
N VAL A 153 -9.47 8.75 -10.54
CA VAL A 153 -10.78 8.49 -9.89
C VAL A 153 -11.69 7.67 -10.79
N VAL A 154 -11.77 7.99 -12.09
CA VAL A 154 -12.57 7.23 -13.06
C VAL A 154 -12.06 5.79 -13.19
N GLY A 155 -10.75 5.60 -13.27
CA GLY A 155 -10.14 4.27 -13.31
C GLY A 155 -10.48 3.44 -12.08
N LEU A 156 -10.41 4.02 -10.88
CA LEU A 156 -10.85 3.35 -9.65
C LEU A 156 -12.34 3.02 -9.65
N ALA A 157 -13.18 3.94 -10.13
CA ALA A 157 -14.63 3.72 -10.24
C ALA A 157 -14.98 2.56 -11.19
N ILE A 158 -14.20 2.36 -12.25
CA ILE A 158 -14.33 1.22 -13.19
C ILE A 158 -13.79 -0.07 -12.56
N LEU A 159 -12.62 -0.01 -11.92
CA LEU A 159 -11.94 -1.19 -11.38
C LEU A 159 -12.67 -1.79 -10.18
N TYR A 160 -13.32 -0.95 -9.36
CA TYR A 160 -14.04 -1.40 -8.17
C TYR A 160 -15.13 -2.46 -8.46
N PRO A 161 -16.12 -2.22 -9.35
CA PRO A 161 -17.12 -3.23 -9.68
C PRO A 161 -16.51 -4.46 -10.34
N VAL A 162 -15.50 -4.30 -11.22
CA VAL A 162 -14.83 -5.39 -11.94
C VAL A 162 -14.10 -6.33 -10.97
N CYS A 163 -13.32 -5.78 -10.03
CA CYS A 163 -12.67 -6.56 -8.97
C CYS A 163 -13.69 -7.21 -8.04
N SER A 164 -14.79 -6.50 -7.73
CA SER A 164 -15.85 -7.06 -6.88
C SER A 164 -16.54 -8.27 -7.54
N TRP A 165 -16.75 -8.22 -8.86
CA TRP A 165 -17.35 -9.29 -9.65
C TRP A 165 -16.42 -10.49 -9.72
N TYR A 166 -15.16 -10.27 -10.06
CA TYR A 166 -14.16 -11.33 -10.12
C TYR A 166 -13.97 -12.01 -8.76
N GLY A 167 -13.92 -11.23 -7.67
CA GLY A 167 -13.89 -11.78 -6.31
C GLY A 167 -15.12 -12.63 -5.95
N ARG A 168 -16.32 -12.33 -6.49
CA ARG A 168 -17.51 -13.18 -6.34
C ARG A 168 -17.40 -14.46 -7.16
N LEU A 169 -16.90 -14.36 -8.39
CA LEU A 169 -16.69 -15.50 -9.29
C LEU A 169 -15.70 -16.51 -8.70
N LYS A 170 -14.55 -16.03 -8.20
CA LYS A 170 -13.52 -16.84 -7.55
C LYS A 170 -14.08 -17.65 -6.37
N ARG A 171 -14.98 -17.05 -5.56
CA ARG A 171 -15.65 -17.74 -4.45
C ARG A 171 -16.65 -18.81 -4.91
N ARG A 172 -17.19 -18.72 -6.11
CA ARG A 172 -18.12 -19.73 -6.68
C ARG A 172 -17.39 -20.93 -7.29
N HIS A 173 -16.09 -20.81 -7.59
CA HIS A 173 -15.30 -21.87 -8.23
C HIS A 173 -13.97 -22.13 -7.50
N PRO A 174 -14.01 -22.64 -6.25
CA PRO A 174 -12.82 -22.83 -5.43
C PRO A 174 -11.80 -23.85 -5.96
N GLY A 175 -12.14 -24.67 -6.96
CA GLY A 175 -11.27 -25.71 -7.53
C GLY A 175 -10.60 -25.38 -8.87
N ASN A 176 -10.78 -24.18 -9.42
CA ASN A 176 -10.20 -23.84 -10.73
C ASN A 176 -8.80 -23.21 -10.55
N PRO A 177 -7.71 -23.86 -11.00
CA PRO A 177 -6.36 -23.37 -10.80
C PRO A 177 -6.10 -22.01 -11.48
N VAL A 178 -6.72 -21.74 -12.64
CA VAL A 178 -6.54 -20.47 -13.36
C VAL A 178 -7.17 -19.31 -12.59
N LEU A 179 -8.36 -19.52 -12.00
CA LEU A 179 -9.03 -18.53 -11.16
C LEU A 179 -8.35 -18.35 -9.79
N SER A 180 -7.57 -19.33 -9.34
CA SER A 180 -6.79 -19.21 -8.10
C SER A 180 -5.57 -18.30 -8.26
N LEU A 181 -4.92 -18.35 -9.44
CA LEU A 181 -3.70 -17.61 -9.73
C LEU A 181 -3.96 -16.11 -9.94
N LEU A 182 -5.07 -15.76 -10.58
CA LEU A 182 -5.53 -14.38 -10.83
C LEU A 182 -6.36 -13.83 -9.67
#